data_AF-A0AB74E0A2-F1
#
_entry.id   AF-A0AB74E0A2-F1
#
_cell.length_a   1.000
_cell.length_b   1.000
_cell.length_c   1.000
_cell.angle_alpha   90.00
_cell.angle_beta   90.00
_cell.angle_gamma   90.00
#
_symmetry.space_group_name_H-M   'P 1'
#
loop_
_entity.id
_entity.type
_entity.pdbx_description
1 polymer ?
#
loop_
_entity_poly.entity_id
_entity_poly.type
_entity_poly.pdbx_seq_one_letter_code
_entity_poly.pdbx_strand_id
1 'polypeptide(L)'
;MIEKLVTFLNEVVWSKPLVYGLLITGVLFTLRMRFFQVRHFKEMIRLMFQGEKSPNGISSFQAIAMSLAGRVGTGNIVGVSTAIFIGGPGAVFWM
;
A
#
# COMPACT_ATOMS: atom_id res chain seq x y z
N MET A 1 12.75 -27.58 16.40
CA MET A 1 13.08 -27.63 14.94
C MET A 1 12.20 -26.66 14.16
N ILE A 2 10.87 -26.72 14.31
CA ILE A 2 9.92 -25.82 13.65
C ILE A 2 10.17 -24.34 14.01
N GLU A 3 10.39 -24.02 15.29
CA GLU A 3 10.67 -22.64 15.71
C GLU A 3 11.88 -22.03 15.00
N LYS A 4 12.99 -22.78 14.91
CA LYS A 4 14.21 -22.32 14.19
C LYS A 4 13.94 -22.05 12.71
N LEU A 5 13.11 -22.87 12.07
CA LEU A 5 12.70 -22.66 10.68
C LEU A 5 11.83 -21.41 10.54
N VAL A 6 10.86 -21.20 11.43
CA VAL A 6 9.98 -20.03 11.43
C VAL A 6 10.77 -18.74 11.68
N THR A 7 11.72 -18.75 12.61
CA THR A 7 12.58 -17.59 12.87
C THR A 7 13.46 -17.27 11.66
N PHE A 8 14.09 -18.27 11.05
CA PHE A 8 14.89 -18.07 9.84
C PHE A 8 14.07 -17.46 8.69
N LEU A 9 12.85 -17.96 8.46
CA LEU A 9 11.97 -17.40 7.44
C LEU A 9 11.56 -15.96 7.75
N ASN A 10 11.26 -15.63 9.01
CA ASN A 10 10.93 -14.26 9.39
C ASN A 10 12.11 -13.31 9.18
N GLU A 11 13.33 -13.72 9.52
CA GLU A 11 14.54 -12.90 9.31
C GLU A 11 14.80 -12.64 7.83
N VAL A 12 14.50 -13.60 6.94
CA VAL A 12 14.66 -13.44 5.49
C VAL A 12 13.55 -12.56 4.91
N VAL A 13 12.29 -12.84 5.25
CA VAL A 13 11.12 -12.12 4.70
C VAL A 13 11.10 -10.67 5.17
N TRP A 14 11.29 -10.41 6.45
CA TRP A 14 11.27 -9.06 7.02
C TRP A 14 12.65 -8.38 7.02
N SER A 15 13.55 -8.86 6.17
CA SER A 15 14.90 -8.35 6.07
C SER A 15 14.92 -6.91 5.50
N LYS A 16 15.93 -6.13 5.90
CA LYS A 16 16.16 -4.77 5.36
C LYS A 16 16.22 -4.71 3.82
N PRO A 17 16.81 -5.70 3.10
CA PRO A 17 16.75 -5.77 1.65
C PRO A 17 15.33 -5.71 1.06
N LEU A 18 14.32 -6.33 1.68
CA LEU A 18 12.94 -6.24 1.19
C LEU A 18 12.45 -4.79 1.22
N VAL A 19 12.67 -4.09 2.33
CA VAL A 19 12.28 -2.68 2.50
C VAL A 19 12.94 -1.80 1.44
N TYR A 20 14.26 -1.93 1.25
CA TYR A 20 14.98 -1.17 0.24
C TYR A 20 14.52 -1.52 -1.18
N GLY A 21 14.25 -2.79 -1.48
CA GLY A 21 13.73 -3.22 -2.77
C GLY A 21 12.38 -2.60 -3.10
N LEU A 22 11.45 -2.58 -2.13
CA LEU A 22 10.12 -1.97 -2.29
C LEU A 22 10.22 -0.45 -2.50
N LEU A 23 11.07 0.24 -1.74
CA LEU A 23 11.30 1.68 -1.93
C LEU A 23 11.91 2.00 -3.31
N ILE A 24 12.95 1.26 -3.72
CA ILE A 24 13.62 1.46 -5.01
C ILE A 24 12.65 1.21 -6.16
N THR A 25 11.88 0.12 -6.12
CA THR A 25 10.89 -0.19 -7.16
C THR A 25 9.80 0.89 -7.24
N GLY A 26 9.30 1.36 -6.09
CA GLY A 26 8.33 2.46 -6.03
C GLY A 26 8.86 3.75 -6.67
N VAL A 27 10.09 4.15 -6.34
CA VAL A 27 10.75 5.33 -6.94
C VAL A 27 11.00 5.10 -8.43
N LEU A 28 11.50 3.94 -8.83
CA LEU A 28 11.80 3.61 -10.22
C LEU A 28 10.54 3.66 -11.09
N PHE A 29 9.44 3.05 -10.68
CA PHE A 29 8.18 3.12 -11.41
C PHE A 29 7.59 4.52 -11.42
N THR A 30 7.70 5.27 -10.32
CA THR A 30 7.28 6.68 -10.26
C THR A 30 8.01 7.53 -11.28
N LEU A 31 9.34 7.43 -11.37
CA LEU A 31 10.15 8.18 -12.32
C LEU A 31 9.89 7.73 -13.76
N ARG A 32 9.87 6.41 -14.02
CA ARG A 32 9.64 5.84 -15.35
C ARG A 32 8.26 6.23 -15.90
N MET A 33 7.25 6.29 -15.04
CA MET A 33 5.88 6.68 -15.40
C MET A 33 5.64 8.19 -15.33
N ARG A 34 6.70 8.99 -15.10
CA ARG A 34 6.67 10.46 -15.02
C ARG A 34 5.66 10.96 -13.99
N PHE A 35 5.77 10.45 -12.77
CA PHE A 35 4.88 10.79 -11.64
C PHE A 35 3.40 10.62 -11.98
N PHE A 36 3.05 9.49 -12.61
CA PHE A 36 1.68 9.19 -13.05
C PHE A 36 0.64 9.41 -11.96
N GLN A 37 0.94 9.00 -10.72
CA GLN A 37 0.05 9.15 -9.58
C GLN A 37 -0.30 10.61 -9.27
N VAL A 38 0.61 11.57 -9.52
CA VAL A 38 0.35 13.00 -9.32
C VAL A 38 -0.35 13.58 -10.54
N ARG A 39 0.13 13.25 -11.75
CA ARG A 39 -0.37 13.79 -13.02
C ARG A 39 -1.82 13.40 -13.32
N HIS A 40 -2.23 12.18 -12.94
CA HIS A 40 -3.57 11.66 -13.19
C HIS A 40 -4.49 11.65 -11.98
N PHE A 41 -4.07 12.18 -10.82
CA PHE A 41 -4.86 12.16 -9.60
C PHE A 41 -6.28 12.72 -9.78
N LYS A 42 -6.40 13.85 -10.50
CA LYS A 42 -7.70 14.49 -10.79
C LYS A 42 -8.60 13.60 -11.66
N GLU A 43 -8.01 12.96 -12.67
CA GLU A 43 -8.75 12.08 -13.57
C GLU A 43 -9.18 10.81 -12.84
N MET A 44 -8.34 10.26 -11.95
CA MET A 44 -8.71 9.14 -11.09
C MET A 44 -9.96 9.48 -10.26
N ILE A 45 -9.99 10.63 -9.59
CA ILE A 45 -11.16 11.09 -8.83
C ILE A 45 -12.38 11.23 -9.74
N ARG A 46 -12.23 11.86 -10.91
CA ARG A 46 -13.34 12.01 -11.86
C ARG A 46 -13.92 10.66 -12.26
N LEU A 47 -13.09 9.70 -12.65
CA LEU A 47 -13.50 8.35 -13.03
C LEU A 47 -14.13 7.56 -11.89
N MET A 48 -13.76 7.83 -10.63
CA MET A 48 -14.41 7.23 -9.48
C MET A 48 -15.87 7.63 -9.36
N PHE A 49 -16.19 8.92 -9.55
CA PHE A 49 -17.53 9.46 -9.34
C PHE A 49 -18.39 9.50 -10.60
N GLN A 50 -17.77 9.56 -11.79
CA GLN A 50 -18.44 9.64 -13.09
C GLN A 50 -18.30 8.35 -13.91
N GLY A 51 -17.63 7.32 -13.38
CA GLY A 51 -17.40 6.06 -14.08
C GLY A 51 -18.71 5.35 -14.41
N GLU A 52 -18.88 4.98 -15.69
CA GLU A 52 -20.06 4.27 -16.15
C GLU A 52 -20.15 2.86 -15.55
N LYS A 53 -21.38 2.32 -15.46
CA LYS A 53 -21.58 0.93 -15.08
C LYS A 53 -21.04 0.04 -16.20
N SER A 54 -20.09 -0.84 -15.87
CA SER A 54 -19.67 -1.88 -16.80
C SER A 54 -20.85 -2.81 -17.07
N PRO A 55 -21.19 -3.12 -18.34
CA PRO A 55 -22.32 -4.00 -18.68
C PRO A 55 -22.26 -5.38 -18.02
N ASN A 56 -21.06 -5.84 -17.66
CA ASN A 56 -20.79 -7.17 -17.10
C ASN A 56 -20.07 -7.12 -15.73
N GLY A 57 -20.09 -6.00 -15.01
CA GLY A 57 -19.27 -5.87 -13.80
C GLY A 57 -19.69 -4.80 -12.81
N ILE A 58 -18.90 -4.67 -11.75
CA ILE A 58 -19.05 -3.64 -10.71
C ILE A 58 -18.63 -2.26 -11.22
N SER A 59 -19.20 -1.19 -10.66
CA SER A 59 -18.80 0.18 -11.01
C SER A 59 -17.37 0.50 -10.55
N SER A 60 -16.75 1.52 -11.15
CA SER A 60 -15.40 1.98 -10.75
C SER A 60 -15.31 2.31 -9.26
N PHE A 61 -16.35 2.94 -8.69
CA PHE A 61 -16.44 3.19 -7.25
C PHE A 61 -16.51 1.89 -6.44
N GLN A 62 -17.34 0.93 -6.85
CA GLN A 62 -17.47 -0.35 -6.17
C GLN A 62 -16.15 -1.14 -6.19
N ALA A 63 -15.42 -1.14 -7.31
CA ALA A 63 -14.12 -1.79 -7.41
C ALA A 63 -13.12 -1.20 -6.41
N ILE A 64 -13.10 0.12 -6.26
CA ILE A 64 -12.23 0.81 -5.30
C ILE A 64 -12.69 0.56 -3.87
N ALA A 65 -13.98 0.63 -3.59
CA ALA A 65 -14.52 0.35 -2.27
C ALA A 65 -14.19 -1.08 -1.81
N MET A 66 -14.33 -2.08 -2.69
CA MET A 66 -13.93 -3.46 -2.40
C MET A 66 -12.41 -3.58 -2.16
N SER A 67 -11.62 -2.94 -3.01
CA SER A 67 -10.15 -2.91 -2.92
C SER A 67 -9.66 -2.23 -1.63
N LEU A 68 -10.35 -1.18 -1.18
CA LEU A 68 -10.07 -0.46 0.07
C LEU A 68 -10.48 -1.28 1.29
N ALA A 69 -11.68 -1.88 1.26
CA ALA A 69 -12.18 -2.74 2.34
C ALA A 69 -11.24 -3.91 2.62
N GLY A 70 -10.60 -4.48 1.59
CA GLY A 70 -9.61 -5.54 1.76
C GLY A 70 -8.26 -5.09 2.34
N ARG A 71 -7.94 -3.80 2.30
CA ARG A 71 -6.64 -3.25 2.76
C ARG A 71 -6.73 -2.44 4.04
N VAL A 72 -7.91 -1.91 4.38
CA VAL A 72 -8.15 -1.18 5.63
C VAL A 72 -8.62 -2.16 6.70
N GLY A 73 -7.86 -2.27 7.78
CA GLY A 73 -8.23 -3.15 8.88
C GLY A 73 -7.46 -2.85 10.16
N THR A 74 -7.70 -3.68 11.18
CA THR A 74 -7.08 -3.56 12.52
C THR A 74 -5.56 -3.55 12.44
N GLY A 75 -4.97 -4.30 11.51
CA GLY A 75 -3.52 -4.33 11.30
C GLY A 75 -2.92 -2.96 10.97
N ASN A 76 -3.60 -2.15 10.15
CA ASN A 76 -3.11 -0.80 9.83
C ASN A 76 -3.24 0.12 11.05
N ILE A 77 -4.33 0.03 11.81
CA ILE A 77 -4.55 0.87 13.00
C ILE A 77 -3.49 0.54 14.07
N VAL A 78 -3.33 -0.73 14.41
CA VAL A 78 -2.35 -1.20 15.40
C VAL A 78 -0.92 -0.98 14.92
N GLY A 79 -0.66 -1.19 13.63
CA GLY A 79 0.66 -0.96 13.03
C GLY A 79 1.06 0.51 13.10
N VAL A 80 0.16 1.43 12.72
CA VAL A 80 0.40 2.88 12.80
C VAL A 80 0.58 3.31 14.25
N SER A 81 -0.27 2.88 15.18
CA SER A 81 -0.14 3.24 16.59
C SER A 81 1.18 2.74 17.20
N THR A 82 1.58 1.51 16.87
CA THR A 82 2.83 0.91 17.35
C THR A 82 4.05 1.62 16.77
N ALA A 83 4.01 1.96 15.48
CA ALA A 83 5.09 2.70 14.82
C ALA A 83 5.27 4.11 15.41
N ILE A 84 4.16 4.81 15.72
CA ILE A 84 4.22 6.11 16.39
C ILE A 84 4.73 5.95 17.83
N PHE A 85 4.25 4.93 18.55
CA PHE A 85 4.68 4.67 19.93
C PHE A 85 6.18 4.38 20.04
N ILE A 86 6.72 3.56 19.13
CA ILE A 86 8.14 3.15 19.15
C ILE A 86 9.04 4.18 18.46
N GLY A 87 8.61 4.74 17.33
CA GLY A 87 9.42 5.59 16.45
C GLY A 87 9.15 7.09 16.59
N GLY A 88 8.18 7.48 17.41
CA GLY A 88 7.74 8.88 17.56
C GLY A 88 6.87 9.37 16.40
N PRO A 89 6.43 10.65 16.44
CA PRO A 89 5.52 11.21 15.44
C PRO A 89 6.09 11.25 14.02
N GLY A 90 7.43 11.24 13.87
CA GLY A 90 8.10 11.20 12.57
C GLY A 90 7.83 9.93 11.77
N ALA A 91 7.36 8.85 12.42
CA ALA A 91 6.97 7.62 11.73
C ALA A 91 5.84 7.84 10.70
N VAL A 92 4.96 8.82 10.93
CA VAL A 92 3.84 9.13 10.03
C VAL A 92 4.32 9.63 8.67
N PHE A 93 5.46 10.33 8.63
CA PHE A 93 6.03 10.82 7.36
C PHE A 93 6.53 9.71 6.44
N TRP A 94 6.94 8.57 7.02
CA TRP A 94 7.55 7.45 6.29
C TRP A 94 6.54 6.38 5.84
N MET A 95 5.26 6.52 6.21
CA MET A 95 4.16 5.65 5.78
C MET A 95 3.58 6.12 4.45
#